data_AF-A0A8J4UYY7-F1
#
_entry.id   AF-A0A8J4UYY7-F1
#
_cell.length_a   1.000
_cell.length_b   1.000
_cell.length_c   1.000
_cell.angle_alpha   90.00
_cell.angle_beta   90.00
_cell.angle_gamma   90.00
#
_symmetry.space_group_name_H-M   'P 1'
#
loop_
_entity.id
_entity.type
_entity.pdbx_description
1 polymer ?
#
loop_
_entity_poly.entity_id
_entity_poly.type
_entity_poly.pdbx_seq_one_letter_code
_entity_poly.pdbx_strand_id
1 'polypeptide(L)'
;EPEFRYTAGLHGNEVLGRELLLLLMQFLCQEYPDGNPRVRSLVTETRIHLVPSLNPDGYELAREAGSELGNWALGHWTEEGYDLFENFPDLASALWAAEERRLVPHKFPNHHIPIPEH
;
A
#
# COMPACT_ATOMS: atom_id res chain seq x y z
N GLU A 1 15.74 5.00 -15.81
CA GLU A 1 15.27 5.46 -14.49
C GLU A 1 14.44 4.34 -13.88
N PRO A 2 14.89 3.67 -12.81
CA PRO A 2 14.06 2.73 -12.05
C PRO A 2 12.83 3.42 -11.44
N GLU A 3 11.73 2.69 -11.32
CA GLU A 3 10.52 3.16 -10.65
C GLU A 3 10.42 2.55 -9.24
N PHE A 4 10.09 3.39 -8.27
CA PHE A 4 9.95 3.02 -6.88
C PHE A 4 8.62 3.50 -6.34
N ARG A 5 7.98 2.70 -5.49
CA ARG A 5 6.73 3.07 -4.83
C ARG A 5 6.76 2.75 -3.34
N TYR A 6 6.35 3.71 -2.52
CA TYR A 6 5.87 3.45 -1.16
C TYR A 6 4.38 3.73 -1.04
N THR A 7 3.72 2.92 -0.23
CA THR A 7 2.30 3.05 0.03
C THR A 7 2.03 2.77 1.49
N ALA A 8 1.18 3.58 2.10
CA ALA A 8 0.75 3.46 3.48
C ALA A 8 -0.76 3.65 3.60
N GLY A 9 -1.27 3.45 4.82
CA GLY A 9 -2.69 3.60 5.14
C GLY A 9 -3.56 2.64 4.33
N LEU A 10 -3.16 1.37 4.23
CA LEU A 10 -4.08 0.31 3.78
C LEU A 10 -5.20 0.13 4.80
N HIS A 11 -4.82 -0.01 6.07
CA HIS A 11 -5.75 0.18 7.19
C HIS A 11 -5.73 1.66 7.58
N GLY A 12 -6.89 2.29 7.61
CA GLY A 12 -7.01 3.73 7.85
C GLY A 12 -6.55 4.14 9.27
N ASN A 13 -6.71 3.25 10.24
CA ASN A 13 -6.28 3.44 11.63
C ASN A 13 -4.78 3.20 11.87
N GLU A 14 -4.03 2.64 10.91
CA GLU A 14 -2.57 2.46 10.98
C GLU A 14 -1.82 3.71 10.52
N VAL A 15 -2.01 4.81 11.27
CA VAL A 15 -1.67 6.18 10.82
C VAL A 15 -0.17 6.45 10.65
N LEU A 16 0.71 5.75 11.36
CA LEU A 16 2.15 6.08 11.38
C LEU A 16 2.78 6.10 9.98
N GLY A 17 2.44 5.12 9.13
CA GLY A 17 3.00 5.06 7.76
C GLY A 17 2.60 6.26 6.91
N ARG A 18 1.35 6.74 7.06
CA ARG A 18 0.84 7.93 6.36
C ARG A 18 1.68 9.16 6.70
N GLU A 19 1.87 9.42 7.98
CA GLU A 19 2.60 10.60 8.45
C GLU A 19 4.10 10.53 8.09
N LEU A 20 4.71 9.34 8.17
CA LEU A 20 6.10 9.14 7.72
C LEU A 20 6.27 9.44 6.23
N LEU A 21 5.30 9.07 5.38
CA LEU A 21 5.37 9.39 3.96
C LEU A 21 5.17 10.88 3.69
N LEU A 22 4.28 11.56 4.43
CA LEU A 22 4.14 13.02 4.33
C LEU A 22 5.42 13.76 4.76
N LEU A 23 6.04 13.31 5.85
CA LEU A 23 7.33 13.86 6.31
C LEU A 23 8.46 13.56 5.32
N LEU A 24 8.49 12.37 4.71
CA LEU A 24 9.44 12.05 3.65
C LEU A 24 9.26 12.95 2.43
N MET A 25 8.02 13.21 1.99
CA MET A 25 7.74 14.15 0.91
C MET A 25 8.30 15.53 1.22
N GLN A 26 8.02 16.05 2.42
CA GLN A 26 8.54 17.35 2.86
C GLN A 26 10.07 17.37 2.88
N PHE A 27 10.70 16.33 3.44
CA PHE A 27 12.15 16.18 3.50
C PHE A 27 12.79 16.18 2.11
N LEU A 28 12.26 15.40 1.16
CA LEU A 28 12.77 15.37 -0.21
C LEU A 28 12.66 16.74 -0.89
N CYS A 29 11.54 17.45 -0.70
CA CYS A 29 11.30 18.78 -1.28
C CYS A 29 12.20 19.88 -0.67
N GLN A 30 12.65 19.72 0.58
CA GLN A 30 13.55 20.68 1.25
C GLN A 30 15.01 20.38 0.92
N GLU A 31 15.44 19.14 1.07
CA GLU A 31 16.84 18.75 0.94
C GLU A 31 17.35 18.80 -0.51
N TYR A 32 16.46 18.62 -1.48
CA TYR A 32 16.81 18.69 -2.90
C TYR A 32 17.34 20.08 -3.30
N PRO A 33 16.60 21.20 -3.11
CA PRO A 33 17.15 22.53 -3.37
C PRO A 33 18.32 22.88 -2.45
N ASP A 34 18.29 22.47 -1.17
CA ASP A 34 19.35 22.75 -0.19
C ASP A 34 20.69 22.08 -0.50
N GLY A 35 20.73 21.16 -1.46
CA GLY A 35 21.97 20.64 -2.02
C GLY A 35 22.47 19.35 -1.38
N ASN A 36 21.61 18.64 -0.64
CA ASN A 36 21.97 17.35 -0.07
C ASN A 36 22.33 16.36 -1.20
N PRO A 37 23.59 15.87 -1.26
CA PRO A 37 24.05 15.06 -2.38
C PRO A 37 23.30 13.72 -2.48
N ARG A 38 22.89 13.15 -1.34
CA ARG A 38 22.14 11.90 -1.31
C ARG A 38 20.73 12.08 -1.86
N VAL A 39 20.02 13.12 -1.45
CA VAL A 39 18.65 13.39 -1.92
C VAL A 39 18.66 13.78 -3.39
N ARG A 40 19.62 14.60 -3.85
CA ARG A 40 19.74 14.96 -5.26
C ARG A 40 19.97 13.74 -6.16
N SER A 41 20.91 12.87 -5.82
CA SER A 41 21.14 11.62 -6.58
C SER A 41 19.88 10.75 -6.55
N LEU A 42 19.26 10.55 -5.39
CA LEU A 42 18.06 9.73 -5.25
C LEU A 42 16.91 10.22 -6.15
N VAL A 43 16.60 11.52 -6.11
CA VAL A 43 15.49 12.12 -6.88
C VAL A 43 15.83 12.25 -8.37
N THR A 44 17.10 12.44 -8.73
CA THR A 44 17.50 12.56 -10.15
C THR A 44 17.55 11.21 -10.86
N GLU A 45 17.90 10.15 -10.13
CA GLU A 45 18.15 8.83 -10.71
C GLU A 45 16.94 7.89 -10.61
N THR A 46 15.92 8.21 -9.80
CA THR A 46 14.79 7.33 -9.50
C THR A 46 13.45 8.05 -9.65
N ARG A 47 12.49 7.37 -10.28
CA ARG A 47 11.09 7.83 -10.33
C ARG A 47 10.35 7.37 -9.08
N ILE A 48 10.12 8.29 -8.16
CA ILE A 48 9.56 7.98 -6.83
C ILE A 48 8.05 8.28 -6.80
N HIS A 49 7.25 7.27 -6.48
CA HIS A 49 5.80 7.37 -6.26
C HIS A 49 5.49 7.15 -4.77
N LEU A 50 4.91 8.15 -4.11
CA LEU A 50 4.54 8.05 -2.69
C LEU A 50 3.02 8.17 -2.56
N VAL A 51 2.38 7.16 -1.94
CA VAL A 51 0.93 7.11 -1.71
C VAL A 51 0.67 7.05 -0.20
N PRO A 52 0.40 8.19 0.47
CA PRO A 52 0.29 8.24 1.93
C PRO A 52 -0.91 7.48 2.51
N SER A 53 -1.99 7.30 1.73
CA SER A 53 -3.23 6.71 2.23
C SER A 53 -3.97 6.03 1.08
N LEU A 54 -4.22 4.72 1.23
CA LEU A 54 -5.09 3.96 0.34
C LEU A 54 -6.52 3.86 0.84
N ASN A 55 -6.72 3.89 2.16
CA ASN A 55 -8.01 3.92 2.83
C ASN A 55 -8.18 5.27 3.56
N PRO A 56 -8.43 6.38 2.82
CA PRO A 56 -8.65 7.69 3.43
C PRO A 56 -9.94 7.75 4.25
N ASP A 57 -10.96 6.98 3.87
CA ASP A 57 -12.27 6.97 4.55
C ASP A 57 -12.16 6.33 5.93
N GLY A 58 -11.50 5.16 6.02
CA GLY A 58 -11.18 4.53 7.30
C GLY A 58 -10.30 5.40 8.20
N TYR A 59 -9.38 6.18 7.61
CA TYR A 59 -8.57 7.14 8.36
C TYR A 59 -9.42 8.25 9.00
N GLU A 60 -10.36 8.85 8.25
CA GLU A 60 -11.22 9.90 8.82
C GLU A 60 -12.07 9.37 9.98
N LEU A 61 -12.63 8.17 9.85
CA LEU A 61 -13.38 7.52 10.93
C LEU A 61 -12.52 7.32 12.19
N ALA A 62 -11.29 6.81 12.04
CA ALA A 62 -10.38 6.61 13.16
C ALA A 62 -9.93 7.95 13.78
N ARG A 63 -9.67 8.96 12.94
CA ARG A 63 -9.23 10.30 13.36
C ARG A 63 -10.30 11.02 14.16
N GLU A 64 -11.56 10.96 13.73
CA GLU A 64 -12.68 11.62 14.40
C GLU A 64 -12.96 11.05 15.80
N ALA A 65 -12.85 9.73 15.96
CA ALA A 65 -12.96 9.10 17.27
C ALA A 65 -11.76 9.42 18.18
N GLY A 66 -10.57 9.58 17.60
CA GLY A 66 -9.35 9.87 18.32
C GLY A 66 -8.69 8.63 18.94
N SER A 67 -7.39 8.74 19.22
CA SER A 67 -6.53 7.61 19.63
C SER A 67 -6.96 6.91 20.91
N GLU A 68 -7.64 7.61 21.82
CA GLU A 68 -8.04 7.06 23.14
C GLU A 68 -9.34 6.23 23.04
N LEU A 69 -10.12 6.42 21.97
CA LEU A 69 -11.41 5.78 21.75
C LEU A 69 -11.38 4.79 20.57
N GLY A 70 -10.33 4.82 19.75
CA GLY A 70 -10.10 3.88 18.67
C GLY A 70 -9.74 2.50 19.22
N ASN A 71 -10.60 1.51 18.97
CA ASN A 71 -10.22 0.11 19.09
C ASN A 71 -9.45 -0.33 17.82
N TRP A 72 -8.92 -1.55 17.82
CA TRP A 72 -8.18 -2.11 16.68
C TRP A 72 -8.99 -2.16 15.36
N ALA A 73 -10.32 -2.08 15.45
CA ALA A 73 -11.26 -2.30 14.36
C ALA A 73 -11.72 -0.98 13.70
N LEU A 74 -11.85 0.10 14.46
CA LEU A 74 -12.40 1.37 13.97
C LEU A 74 -11.47 1.98 12.91
N GLY A 75 -11.95 2.08 11.68
CA GLY A 75 -11.17 2.61 10.55
C GLY A 75 -10.19 1.61 9.91
N HIS A 76 -10.28 0.33 10.27
CA HIS A 76 -9.44 -0.74 9.67
C HIS A 76 -9.88 -1.08 8.25
N TRP A 77 -11.18 -1.38 8.06
CA TRP A 77 -11.78 -1.75 6.77
C TRP A 77 -12.20 -0.54 5.91
N THR A 78 -12.57 -0.78 4.66
CA THR A 78 -13.26 0.20 3.81
C THR A 78 -14.67 0.49 4.31
N GLU A 79 -15.36 1.48 3.72
CA GLU A 79 -16.77 1.76 4.02
C GLU A 79 -17.68 0.53 3.79
N GLU A 80 -17.38 -0.26 2.77
CA GLU A 80 -18.09 -1.50 2.44
C GLU A 80 -17.68 -2.70 3.32
N GLY A 81 -16.73 -2.53 4.24
CA GLY A 81 -16.30 -3.56 5.18
C GLY A 81 -15.21 -4.51 4.67
N TYR A 82 -14.53 -4.18 3.56
CA TYR A 82 -13.43 -5.00 3.04
C TYR A 82 -12.10 -4.65 3.71
N ASP A 83 -11.30 -5.69 3.97
CA ASP A 83 -9.91 -5.51 4.35
C ASP A 83 -9.10 -5.38 3.06
N LEU A 84 -8.56 -4.18 2.80
CA LEU A 84 -7.81 -3.92 1.56
C LEU A 84 -6.57 -4.82 1.42
N PHE A 85 -5.96 -5.26 2.53
CA PHE A 85 -4.81 -6.15 2.48
C PHE A 85 -5.19 -7.57 2.04
N GLU A 86 -6.40 -8.00 2.39
CA GLU A 86 -6.94 -9.32 2.01
C GLU A 86 -7.72 -9.31 0.69
N ASN A 87 -8.03 -8.13 0.13
CA ASN A 87 -8.82 -7.99 -1.09
C ASN A 87 -8.01 -8.11 -2.40
N PHE A 88 -6.79 -8.68 -2.36
CA PHE A 88 -6.01 -8.96 -3.55
C PHE A 88 -6.27 -10.38 -4.07
N PRO A 89 -6.17 -10.63 -5.40
CA PRO A 89 -6.23 -11.99 -5.95
C PRO A 89 -5.21 -12.92 -5.29
N ASP A 90 -5.69 -14.06 -4.75
CA ASP A 90 -4.83 -15.08 -4.18
C ASP A 90 -4.13 -15.90 -5.28
N LEU A 91 -2.92 -15.47 -5.60
CA LEU A 91 -2.05 -16.16 -6.55
C LEU A 91 -1.46 -17.46 -5.98
N ALA A 92 -1.32 -17.56 -4.66
CA ALA A 92 -0.63 -18.68 -4.02
C ALA A 92 -1.47 -19.95 -4.14
N SER A 93 -2.73 -19.91 -3.69
CA SER A 93 -3.62 -21.07 -3.80
C SER A 93 -3.85 -21.46 -5.26
N ALA A 94 -3.98 -20.48 -6.14
CA ALA A 94 -4.18 -20.73 -7.57
C ALA A 94 -2.95 -21.41 -8.21
N LEU A 95 -1.73 -21.00 -7.84
CA LEU A 95 -0.49 -21.63 -8.29
C LEU A 95 -0.37 -23.07 -7.80
N TRP A 96 -0.57 -23.33 -6.51
CA TRP A 96 -0.46 -24.68 -5.94
C TRP A 96 -1.48 -25.65 -6.56
N ALA A 97 -2.72 -25.21 -6.74
CA ALA A 97 -3.74 -26.01 -7.42
C ALA A 97 -3.36 -26.31 -8.88
N ALA A 98 -2.68 -25.38 -9.56
CA ALA A 98 -2.20 -25.57 -10.93
C ALA A 98 -1.01 -26.55 -11.00
N GLU A 99 -0.11 -26.51 -10.01
CA GLU A 99 1.00 -27.47 -9.90
C GLU A 99 0.51 -28.90 -9.65
N GLU A 100 -0.43 -29.10 -8.73
CA GLU A 100 -1.04 -30.41 -8.47
C GLU A 100 -1.68 -31.00 -9.73
N ARG A 101 -2.29 -30.14 -10.55
CA ARG A 101 -2.92 -30.51 -11.83
C ARG A 101 -1.92 -30.58 -13.00
N ARG A 102 -0.62 -30.35 -12.77
CA ARG A 102 0.44 -30.33 -13.78
C ARG A 102 0.17 -29.35 -14.93
N LEU A 103 -0.39 -28.19 -14.59
CA LEU A 103 -0.70 -27.11 -15.54
C LEU A 103 0.44 -26.08 -15.65
N VAL A 104 1.33 -26.01 -14.68
CA VAL A 104 2.51 -25.12 -14.69
C VAL A 104 3.63 -25.75 -15.54
N PRO A 105 4.40 -24.96 -16.33
CA PRO A 105 4.31 -23.50 -16.44
C PRO A 105 3.43 -22.98 -17.59
N HIS A 106 2.91 -23.84 -18.47
CA HIS A 106 2.39 -23.40 -19.77
C HIS A 106 0.86 -23.37 -19.93
N LYS A 107 0.11 -23.96 -19.00
CA LYS A 107 -1.36 -24.14 -19.11
C LYS A 107 -2.14 -23.42 -18.01
N PHE A 108 -1.47 -22.66 -17.16
CA PHE A 108 -2.10 -21.85 -16.12
C PHE A 108 -1.85 -20.36 -16.37
N PRO A 109 -2.91 -19.53 -16.45
CA PRO A 109 -2.75 -18.09 -16.63
C PRO A 109 -2.26 -17.44 -15.33
N ASN A 110 -1.21 -16.63 -15.44
CA ASN A 110 -0.66 -15.82 -14.35
C ASN A 110 -1.19 -14.36 -14.35
N HIS A 111 -2.26 -14.09 -15.11
CA HIS A 111 -2.84 -12.76 -15.31
C HIS A 111 -4.38 -12.90 -15.40
N HIS A 112 -5.10 -11.80 -15.13
CA HIS A 112 -6.56 -11.76 -15.06
C HIS A 112 -7.19 -12.74 -14.04
N ILE A 113 -6.51 -12.96 -12.91
CA ILE A 113 -7.05 -13.77 -11.82
C ILE A 113 -8.11 -12.94 -11.08
N PRO A 114 -9.31 -13.50 -10.84
CA PRO A 114 -10.39 -12.76 -10.21
C PRO A 114 -10.02 -12.35 -8.78
N ILE A 115 -10.57 -11.22 -8.36
CA ILE A 115 -10.54 -10.78 -6.96
C ILE A 115 -11.42 -11.73 -6.14
N PRO A 116 -11.05 -12.08 -4.90
CA PRO A 116 -11.89 -12.91 -4.03
C PRO A 116 -13.29 -12.29 -3.86
N GLU A 117 -14.34 -13.11 -3.87
CA GLU A 117 -15.74 -12.68 -3.66
C GLU A 117 -16.09 -12.47 -2.16
N HIS A 118 -15.08 -12.43 -1.28
CA HIS A 118 -15.25 -12.35 0.17
C HIS A 118 -15.52 -10.93 0.64
#